data_AF-A0ABC8ILP6-F1
#
_entry.id   AF-A0ABC8ILP6-F1
#
_cell.length_a   1.000
_cell.length_b   1.000
_cell.length_c   1.000
_cell.angle_alpha   90.00
_cell.angle_beta   90.00
_cell.angle_gamma   90.00
#
_symmetry.space_group_name_H-M   'P 1'
#
loop_
_entity.id
_entity.type
_entity.pdbx_description
1 polymer ?
#
loop_
_entity_poly.entity_id
_entity_poly.type
_entity_poly.pdbx_seq_one_letter_code
_entity_poly.pdbx_strand_id
1 'polypeptide(L)'
;MASRRVLSTLLRSSSARSAARFTTRNSRLSSPSPARCAASFLGRVAEYSTSSPAAPSPPPAKDEAKKTYDYGGKGAIGKVCQVIGAIVDVRFEDQEGLPPIMTSLEVQDHPTRLVLEVSHHLGQNVVRTIAMDGTEGLVRGRRVLNTGAPITVPVGRATLGRIMNVLGEPIDERGEIKTEHYLPIHRDAPALVDLATGQEILATGIKVDSEL
;
A
#
# COMPACT_ATOMS: atom_id res chain seq x y z
N MET A 1 8.30 52.22 -33.12
CA MET A 1 7.58 53.07 -32.17
C MET A 1 7.64 52.37 -30.81
N ALA A 2 8.56 52.77 -29.93
CA ALA A 2 8.31 53.73 -28.83
C ALA A 2 7.36 53.11 -27.77
N SER A 3 7.61 53.08 -26.45
CA SER A 3 8.68 53.62 -25.61
C SER A 3 8.33 53.29 -24.14
N ARG A 4 9.37 53.05 -23.31
CA ARG A 4 9.53 53.43 -21.87
C ARG A 4 8.59 52.84 -20.79
N ARG A 5 9.15 52.09 -19.81
CA ARG A 5 9.73 52.49 -18.48
C ARG A 5 8.66 52.97 -17.48
N VAL A 6 8.60 52.44 -16.25
CA VAL A 6 9.17 52.98 -14.98
C VAL A 6 8.91 51.89 -13.88
N LEU A 7 9.82 51.29 -13.10
CA LEU A 7 10.80 51.72 -12.06
C LEU A 7 10.22 52.32 -10.75
N SER A 8 10.22 51.54 -9.66
CA SER A 8 10.52 51.98 -8.26
C SER A 8 10.38 50.75 -7.33
N THR A 9 11.43 50.13 -6.79
CA THR A 9 12.25 50.44 -5.59
C THR A 9 11.46 50.88 -4.35
N LEU A 10 11.57 50.11 -3.26
CA LEU A 10 11.79 50.64 -1.90
C LEU A 10 12.40 49.55 -0.98
N LEU A 11 13.64 49.80 -0.57
CA LEU A 11 14.38 49.15 0.52
C LEU A 11 13.90 49.66 1.89
N ARG A 12 14.03 48.83 2.94
CA ARG A 12 14.51 49.15 4.31
C ARG A 12 14.53 47.83 5.12
N SER A 13 15.67 47.23 5.50
CA SER A 13 16.54 47.52 6.67
C SER A 13 15.74 47.61 7.99
N SER A 14 16.08 47.03 9.15
CA SER A 14 17.33 46.46 9.70
C SER A 14 17.09 46.06 11.18
N SER A 15 17.89 45.11 11.70
CA SER A 15 18.50 45.08 13.05
C SER A 15 17.68 44.72 14.33
N ALA A 16 17.92 43.48 14.81
CA ALA A 16 18.51 43.06 16.10
C ALA A 16 17.95 43.45 17.51
N ARG A 17 18.21 42.51 18.45
CA ARG A 17 18.19 42.53 19.94
C ARG A 17 16.78 42.29 20.56
N SER A 18 16.58 41.59 21.67
CA SER A 18 17.37 41.44 22.90
C SER A 18 16.90 40.24 23.75
N ALA A 19 17.80 39.72 24.59
CA ALA A 19 17.51 38.82 25.71
C ALA A 19 17.02 39.60 26.95
N ALA A 20 16.17 38.97 27.77
CA ALA A 20 15.93 39.26 29.20
C ALA A 20 15.18 38.04 29.78
N ARG A 21 15.79 37.16 30.57
CA ARG A 21 15.91 37.20 32.05
C ARG A 21 14.71 37.83 32.75
N PHE A 22 13.84 36.98 33.31
CA PHE A 22 12.99 37.36 34.43
C PHE A 22 13.25 36.43 35.61
N THR A 23 13.84 37.03 36.64
CA THR A 23 14.11 36.46 37.95
C THR A 23 13.06 36.97 38.92
N THR A 24 12.31 36.10 39.58
CA THR A 24 11.58 36.43 40.81
C THR A 24 11.72 35.32 41.85
N ARG A 25 12.72 35.55 42.71
CA ARG A 25 12.72 35.41 44.18
C ARG A 25 11.69 34.44 44.83
N ASN A 26 12.22 33.26 45.13
CA ASN A 26 12.11 32.44 46.35
C ASN A 26 11.40 33.05 47.59
N SER A 27 10.47 32.29 48.18
CA SER A 27 10.17 32.33 49.63
C SER A 27 10.17 30.92 50.19
N ARG A 28 11.12 30.71 51.11
CA ARG A 28 11.41 29.49 51.86
C ARG A 28 10.24 29.10 52.77
N LEU A 29 9.96 27.82 52.89
CA LEU A 29 9.48 27.20 54.13
C LEU A 29 10.14 25.81 54.26
N SER A 30 10.47 25.50 55.51
CA SER A 30 11.47 24.57 56.00
C SER A 30 11.00 23.11 56.14
N SER A 31 11.91 22.19 55.81
CA SER A 31 12.21 20.82 56.32
C SER A 31 11.35 20.25 57.49
N PRO A 32 11.12 18.91 57.60
CA PRO A 32 12.21 17.95 57.85
C PRO A 32 12.12 16.57 57.16
N SER A 33 13.27 15.87 57.18
CA SER A 33 13.53 14.50 56.70
C SER A 33 12.59 13.41 57.22
N PRO A 34 12.45 12.28 56.51
CA PRO A 34 12.14 11.01 57.13
C PRO A 34 13.38 10.11 57.18
N ALA A 35 13.82 9.81 58.40
CA ALA A 35 14.62 8.62 58.66
C ALA A 35 13.68 7.40 58.72
N ARG A 36 14.13 6.32 58.10
CA ARG A 36 14.07 4.92 58.54
C ARG A 36 12.74 4.36 59.07
N CYS A 37 12.32 3.31 58.35
CA CYS A 37 11.86 2.03 58.89
C CYS A 37 10.40 1.96 59.38
N ALA A 38 9.53 1.44 58.52
CA ALA A 38 8.49 0.49 58.91
C ALA A 38 7.95 -0.25 57.68
N ALA A 39 8.18 -1.57 57.68
CA ALA A 39 7.28 -2.64 57.25
C ALA A 39 6.62 -2.50 55.86
N SER A 40 7.17 -3.13 54.82
CA SER A 40 6.87 -4.53 54.47
C SER A 40 5.39 -4.80 54.20
N PHE A 41 4.80 -4.28 53.11
CA PHE A 41 3.62 -4.91 52.47
C PHE A 41 3.30 -4.46 51.02
N LEU A 42 4.22 -3.78 50.32
CA LEU A 42 3.98 -3.26 48.96
C LEU A 42 5.11 -3.62 47.96
N GLY A 43 5.63 -4.84 48.05
CA GLY A 43 6.77 -5.31 47.24
C GLY A 43 6.45 -6.41 46.23
N ARG A 44 5.33 -6.34 45.49
CA ARG A 44 5.03 -7.39 44.49
C ARG A 44 4.36 -6.97 43.18
N VAL A 45 4.23 -5.68 42.90
CA VAL A 45 3.58 -5.21 41.64
C VAL A 45 4.58 -4.56 40.66
N ALA A 46 5.82 -4.28 41.08
CA ALA A 46 6.78 -3.53 40.27
C ALA A 46 7.69 -4.39 39.37
N GLU A 47 7.66 -5.72 39.46
CA GLU A 47 8.62 -6.58 38.72
C GLU A 47 8.09 -7.04 37.34
N TYR A 48 6.82 -6.82 37.00
CA TYR A 48 6.29 -7.22 35.69
C TYR A 48 6.65 -6.24 34.55
N SER A 49 7.21 -5.06 34.85
CA SER A 49 7.46 -4.01 33.84
C SER A 49 8.88 -3.96 33.27
N THR A 50 9.81 -4.83 33.69
CA THR A 50 11.21 -4.78 33.20
C THR A 50 11.76 -6.10 32.67
N SER A 51 10.99 -7.19 32.67
CA SER A 51 11.37 -8.42 31.96
C SER A 51 10.49 -8.62 30.71
N SER A 52 10.45 -7.61 29.85
CA SER A 52 10.03 -7.85 28.47
C SER A 52 11.25 -8.47 27.77
N PRO A 53 11.20 -9.73 27.30
CA PRO A 53 12.27 -10.25 26.47
C PRO A 53 12.41 -9.30 25.29
N ALA A 54 13.64 -8.84 25.03
CA ALA A 54 13.94 -7.97 23.90
C ALA A 54 13.23 -8.52 22.66
N ALA A 55 12.37 -7.70 22.05
CA ALA A 55 11.76 -8.03 20.79
C ALA A 55 12.89 -8.50 19.86
N PRO A 56 12.77 -9.68 19.23
CA PRO A 56 13.78 -10.11 18.27
C PRO A 56 13.96 -8.96 17.30
N SER A 57 15.22 -8.50 17.15
CA SER A 57 15.58 -7.54 16.13
C SER A 57 14.93 -7.99 14.82
N PRO A 58 14.23 -7.10 14.08
CA PRO A 58 13.62 -7.50 12.82
C PRO A 58 14.67 -8.26 12.02
N PRO A 59 14.33 -9.46 11.50
CA PRO A 59 15.30 -10.22 10.74
C PRO A 59 15.90 -9.28 9.69
N PRO A 60 17.22 -9.34 9.43
CA PRO A 60 17.82 -8.55 8.37
C PRO A 60 16.97 -8.78 7.12
N ALA A 61 16.62 -7.71 6.38
CA ALA A 61 15.88 -7.81 5.14
C ALA A 61 16.71 -8.69 4.18
N LYS A 62 16.43 -9.99 4.19
CA LYS A 62 17.12 -10.97 3.36
C LYS A 62 16.58 -10.79 1.96
N ASP A 63 17.49 -10.80 0.99
CA ASP A 63 17.21 -10.64 -0.43
C ASP A 63 16.13 -11.65 -0.85
N GLU A 64 14.87 -11.21 -0.78
CA GLU A 64 13.75 -11.94 -1.34
C GLU A 64 14.12 -12.21 -2.78
N ALA A 65 14.16 -13.49 -3.18
CA ALA A 65 14.29 -13.87 -4.57
C ALA A 65 13.02 -13.40 -5.31
N LYS A 66 12.93 -12.09 -5.57
CA LYS A 66 11.93 -11.48 -6.42
C LYS A 66 12.16 -12.08 -7.79
N LYS A 67 11.38 -13.11 -8.12
CA LYS A 67 11.24 -13.50 -9.50
C LYS A 67 10.60 -12.32 -10.19
N THR A 68 11.42 -11.57 -10.91
CA THR A 68 10.96 -10.44 -11.69
C THR A 68 10.15 -11.04 -12.81
N TYR A 69 8.82 -11.04 -12.68
CA TYR A 69 7.97 -11.36 -13.81
C TYR A 69 8.25 -10.30 -14.86
N ASP A 70 8.79 -10.71 -16.01
CA ASP A 70 9.00 -9.83 -17.15
C ASP A 70 7.64 -9.52 -17.74
N TYR A 71 7.04 -8.41 -17.32
CA TYR A 71 5.79 -7.92 -17.87
C TYR A 71 6.06 -7.23 -19.22
N GLY A 72 6.34 -8.05 -20.22
CA GLY A 72 6.63 -7.63 -21.59
C GLY A 72 5.44 -6.97 -22.29
N GLY A 73 5.75 -6.19 -23.34
CA GLY A 73 4.75 -5.63 -24.24
C GLY A 73 3.95 -4.44 -23.69
N LYS A 74 4.46 -3.72 -22.68
CA LYS A 74 3.80 -2.50 -22.15
C LYS A 74 3.43 -1.53 -23.27
N GLY A 75 2.17 -1.10 -23.30
CA GLY A 75 1.66 -0.20 -24.33
C GLY A 75 1.25 -0.88 -25.64
N ALA A 76 1.42 -2.20 -25.77
CA ALA A 76 0.89 -2.96 -26.89
C ALA A 76 -0.65 -2.86 -26.92
N ILE A 77 -1.19 -2.73 -28.12
CA ILE A 77 -2.63 -2.60 -28.34
C ILE A 77 -3.15 -3.92 -28.92
N GLY A 78 -4.07 -4.54 -28.20
CA GLY A 78 -4.85 -5.68 -28.65
C GLY A 78 -6.24 -5.27 -29.15
N LYS A 79 -6.92 -6.20 -29.80
CA LYS A 79 -8.32 -6.07 -30.24
C LYS A 79 -9.14 -7.21 -29.66
N VAL A 80 -10.34 -6.90 -29.17
CA VAL A 80 -11.28 -7.93 -28.67
C VAL A 80 -11.72 -8.83 -29.83
N CYS A 81 -11.53 -10.13 -29.72
CA CYS A 81 -11.99 -11.10 -30.69
C CYS A 81 -13.36 -11.68 -30.32
N GLN A 82 -13.53 -12.06 -29.06
CA GLN A 82 -14.72 -12.75 -28.59
C GLN A 82 -15.02 -12.37 -27.14
N VAL A 83 -16.30 -12.38 -26.78
CA VAL A 83 -16.82 -12.11 -25.44
C VAL A 83 -17.81 -13.22 -25.11
N ILE A 84 -17.57 -13.95 -24.02
CA ILE A 84 -18.42 -15.02 -23.50
C ILE A 84 -18.62 -14.78 -22.00
N GLY A 85 -19.70 -14.07 -21.65
CA GLY A 85 -19.89 -13.63 -20.26
C GLY A 85 -18.67 -12.84 -19.78
N ALA A 86 -18.12 -13.21 -18.62
CA ALA A 86 -16.92 -12.58 -18.05
C ALA A 86 -15.60 -12.95 -18.77
N ILE A 87 -15.62 -13.89 -19.70
CA ILE A 87 -14.43 -14.32 -20.45
C ILE A 87 -14.31 -13.51 -21.73
N VAL A 88 -13.17 -12.84 -21.91
CA VAL A 88 -12.89 -12.01 -23.08
C VAL A 88 -11.62 -12.51 -23.76
N ASP A 89 -11.70 -12.84 -25.04
CA ASP A 89 -10.54 -13.20 -25.84
C ASP A 89 -10.02 -11.96 -26.57
N VAL A 90 -8.74 -11.65 -26.40
CA VAL A 90 -8.07 -10.48 -26.97
C VAL A 90 -6.93 -10.95 -27.87
N ARG A 91 -6.89 -10.45 -29.11
CA ARG A 91 -5.81 -10.70 -30.06
C ARG A 91 -4.84 -9.53 -30.11
N PHE A 92 -3.57 -9.82 -30.02
CA PHE A 92 -2.48 -8.89 -30.27
C PHE A 92 -1.94 -9.12 -31.69
N GLU A 93 -1.53 -8.04 -32.36
CA GLU A 93 -1.01 -8.12 -33.74
C GLU A 93 0.42 -8.68 -33.74
N ASP A 94 1.26 -8.17 -32.83
CA ASP A 94 2.66 -8.55 -32.71
C ASP A 94 2.90 -9.60 -31.62
N GLN A 95 3.80 -10.56 -31.88
CA GLN A 95 4.18 -11.59 -30.91
C GLN A 95 4.96 -11.01 -29.72
N GLU A 96 5.80 -9.99 -29.95
CA GLU A 96 6.49 -9.25 -28.86
C GLU A 96 5.52 -8.44 -28.00
N GLY A 97 4.35 -8.09 -28.55
CA GLY A 97 3.28 -7.39 -27.84
C GLY A 97 2.40 -8.31 -27.00
N LEU A 98 2.63 -9.64 -27.02
CA LEU A 98 1.79 -10.60 -26.31
C LEU A 98 2.05 -10.52 -24.78
N PRO A 99 1.08 -10.06 -23.98
CA PRO A 99 1.28 -9.88 -22.55
C PRO A 99 1.39 -11.25 -21.85
N PRO A 100 2.27 -11.40 -20.84
CA PRO A 100 2.36 -12.64 -20.07
C PRO A 100 1.10 -12.87 -19.22
N ILE A 101 0.97 -14.09 -18.71
CA ILE A 101 -0.11 -14.45 -17.78
C ILE A 101 -0.04 -13.55 -16.53
N MET A 102 -1.19 -13.25 -15.92
CA MET A 102 -1.38 -12.34 -14.80
C MET A 102 -1.21 -10.84 -15.13
N THR A 103 -0.98 -10.48 -16.40
CA THR A 103 -0.90 -9.08 -16.80
C THR A 103 -2.29 -8.46 -16.87
N SER A 104 -2.41 -7.21 -16.42
CA SER A 104 -3.61 -6.40 -16.50
C SER A 104 -3.70 -5.71 -17.87
N LEU A 105 -4.87 -5.77 -18.48
CA LEU A 105 -5.22 -5.09 -19.72
C LEU A 105 -6.38 -4.13 -19.47
N GLU A 106 -6.39 -2.99 -20.14
CA GLU A 106 -7.42 -1.96 -19.97
C GLU A 106 -8.16 -1.70 -21.28
N VAL A 107 -9.48 -1.86 -21.27
CA VAL A 107 -10.30 -1.62 -22.45
C VAL A 107 -10.43 -0.11 -22.68
N GLN A 108 -10.08 0.33 -23.88
CA GLN A 108 -10.17 1.75 -24.26
C GLN A 108 -11.60 2.12 -24.65
N ASP A 109 -11.98 3.38 -24.44
CA ASP A 109 -13.26 3.96 -24.87
C ASP A 109 -14.51 3.25 -24.30
N HIS A 110 -14.41 2.61 -23.14
CA HIS A 110 -15.52 1.99 -22.41
C HIS A 110 -16.12 2.98 -21.39
N PRO A 111 -17.44 3.03 -21.18
CA PRO A 111 -18.08 4.01 -20.27
C PRO A 111 -17.58 3.89 -18.83
N THR A 112 -17.37 2.66 -18.36
CA THR A 112 -16.75 2.35 -17.07
C THR A 112 -15.35 1.82 -17.30
N ARG A 113 -14.43 2.06 -16.37
CA ARG A 113 -13.08 1.49 -16.45
C ARG A 113 -13.14 -0.04 -16.36
N LEU A 114 -12.99 -0.72 -17.50
CA LEU A 114 -13.03 -2.17 -17.59
C LEU A 114 -11.60 -2.72 -17.68
N VAL A 115 -11.20 -3.42 -16.62
CA VAL A 115 -9.91 -4.10 -16.51
C VAL A 115 -10.10 -5.59 -16.78
N LEU A 116 -9.21 -6.15 -17.60
CA LEU A 116 -9.16 -7.56 -17.94
C LEU A 116 -7.83 -8.14 -17.45
N GLU A 117 -7.84 -9.32 -16.85
CA GLU A 117 -6.62 -10.02 -16.46
C GLU A 117 -6.33 -11.17 -17.41
N VAL A 118 -5.10 -11.27 -17.91
CA VAL A 118 -4.68 -12.40 -18.75
C VAL A 118 -4.57 -13.68 -17.93
N SER A 119 -5.38 -14.69 -18.25
CA SER A 119 -5.36 -15.98 -17.53
C SER A 119 -4.58 -17.06 -18.27
N HIS A 120 -4.64 -17.08 -19.61
CA HIS A 120 -3.87 -18.03 -20.41
C HIS A 120 -3.71 -17.55 -21.85
N HIS A 121 -2.72 -18.12 -22.53
CA HIS A 121 -2.51 -17.96 -23.95
C HIS A 121 -3.20 -19.09 -24.72
N LEU A 122 -4.00 -18.75 -25.72
CA LEU A 122 -4.69 -19.74 -26.58
C LEU A 122 -3.86 -20.12 -27.81
N GLY A 123 -2.91 -19.27 -28.20
CA GLY A 123 -2.15 -19.37 -29.46
C GLY A 123 -2.62 -18.36 -30.51
N GLN A 124 -1.92 -18.27 -31.65
CA GLN A 124 -2.21 -17.29 -32.72
C GLN A 124 -2.27 -15.84 -32.22
N ASN A 125 -1.40 -15.48 -31.28
CA ASN A 125 -1.38 -14.18 -30.59
C ASN A 125 -2.71 -13.81 -29.90
N VAL A 126 -3.51 -14.81 -29.52
CA VAL A 126 -4.74 -14.64 -28.74
C VAL A 126 -4.50 -15.01 -27.29
N VAL A 127 -4.91 -14.13 -26.38
CA VAL A 127 -4.96 -14.38 -24.95
C VAL A 127 -6.40 -14.46 -24.50
N ARG A 128 -6.69 -15.37 -23.57
CA ARG A 128 -7.95 -15.40 -22.86
C ARG A 128 -7.81 -14.64 -21.56
N THR A 129 -8.73 -13.71 -21.36
CA THR A 129 -8.74 -12.82 -20.21
C THR A 129 -10.04 -12.96 -19.42
N ILE A 130 -9.98 -12.66 -18.13
CA ILE A 130 -11.13 -12.57 -17.24
C ILE A 130 -11.39 -11.10 -16.94
N ALA A 131 -12.63 -10.67 -17.16
CA ALA A 131 -13.05 -9.32 -16.82
C ALA A 131 -13.27 -9.16 -15.31
N MET A 132 -12.74 -8.06 -14.76
CA MET A 132 -12.90 -7.73 -13.33
C MET A 132 -14.24 -7.02 -13.03
N ASP A 133 -14.93 -6.56 -14.08
CA ASP A 133 -16.25 -5.92 -14.01
C ASP A 133 -17.14 -6.43 -15.16
N GLY A 134 -18.40 -6.01 -15.19
CA GLY A 134 -19.38 -6.39 -16.21
C GLY A 134 -18.89 -6.07 -17.63
N THR A 135 -18.99 -7.03 -18.54
CA THR A 135 -18.62 -6.90 -19.96
C THR A 135 -19.77 -6.39 -20.84
N GLU A 136 -20.75 -5.72 -20.25
CA GLU A 136 -21.92 -5.20 -20.96
C GLU A 136 -21.50 -4.07 -21.90
N GLY A 137 -21.97 -4.10 -23.15
CA GLY A 137 -21.57 -3.10 -24.15
C GLY A 137 -20.16 -3.29 -24.72
N LEU A 138 -19.45 -4.36 -24.36
CA LEU A 138 -18.17 -4.69 -24.97
C LEU A 138 -18.39 -5.28 -26.38
N VAL A 139 -17.81 -4.62 -27.38
CA VAL A 139 -17.95 -4.98 -28.80
C VAL A 139 -16.63 -5.54 -29.33
N ARG A 140 -16.71 -6.52 -30.24
CA ARG A 140 -15.55 -7.07 -30.95
C ARG A 140 -14.83 -5.98 -31.75
N GLY A 141 -13.51 -6.10 -31.86
CA GLY A 141 -12.65 -5.10 -32.51
C GLY A 141 -12.30 -3.91 -31.62
N ARG A 142 -12.87 -3.82 -30.41
CA ARG A 142 -12.52 -2.77 -29.44
C ARG A 142 -11.04 -2.89 -29.05
N ARG A 143 -10.38 -1.73 -28.92
CA ARG A 143 -8.97 -1.65 -28.53
C ARG A 143 -8.80 -1.96 -27.04
N VAL A 144 -7.76 -2.70 -26.73
CA VAL A 144 -7.36 -3.07 -25.37
C VAL A 144 -5.89 -2.73 -25.20
N LEU A 145 -5.55 -1.97 -24.16
CA LEU A 145 -4.20 -1.54 -23.85
C LEU A 145 -3.55 -2.53 -22.87
N ASN A 146 -2.32 -2.96 -23.17
CA ASN A 146 -1.51 -3.69 -22.20
C ASN A 146 -0.87 -2.70 -21.20
N THR A 147 -1.18 -2.86 -19.90
CA THR A 147 -0.60 -2.02 -18.85
C THR A 147 0.86 -2.37 -18.56
N GLY A 148 1.30 -3.57 -18.93
CA GLY A 148 2.66 -4.08 -18.66
C GLY A 148 2.93 -4.33 -17.18
N ALA A 149 1.87 -4.55 -16.38
CA ALA A 149 1.95 -4.88 -14.98
C ALA A 149 0.73 -5.75 -14.61
N PRO A 150 0.79 -6.54 -13.52
CA PRO A 150 -0.38 -7.21 -13.00
C PRO A 150 -1.29 -6.18 -12.34
N ILE A 151 -2.48 -6.60 -11.89
CA ILE A 151 -3.34 -5.73 -11.09
C ILE A 151 -2.60 -5.37 -9.79
N THR A 152 -2.42 -4.06 -9.57
CA THR A 152 -1.76 -3.51 -8.39
C THR A 152 -2.73 -2.74 -7.52
N VAL A 153 -2.68 -2.98 -6.22
CA VAL A 153 -3.60 -2.39 -5.24
C VAL A 153 -2.83 -1.50 -4.24
N PRO A 154 -3.45 -0.43 -3.71
CA PRO A 154 -2.84 0.39 -2.69
C PRO A 154 -2.70 -0.39 -1.38
N VAL A 155 -1.58 -0.22 -0.68
CA VAL A 155 -1.34 -0.85 0.62
C VAL A 155 -0.80 0.16 1.63
N GLY A 156 -0.76 -0.24 2.91
CA GLY A 156 -0.20 0.55 4.00
C GLY A 156 -1.27 1.11 4.95
N ARG A 157 -0.86 1.98 5.87
CA ARG A 157 -1.77 2.50 6.92
C ARG A 157 -2.93 3.32 6.35
N ALA A 158 -2.77 3.89 5.16
CA ALA A 158 -3.79 4.70 4.49
C ALA A 158 -5.05 3.89 4.08
N THR A 159 -4.96 2.57 3.96
CA THR A 159 -6.10 1.71 3.60
C THR A 159 -6.95 1.32 4.80
N LEU A 160 -6.48 1.57 6.03
CA LEU A 160 -7.20 1.19 7.25
C LEU A 160 -8.53 1.95 7.36
N GLY A 161 -9.62 1.21 7.57
CA GLY A 161 -10.98 1.77 7.69
C GLY A 161 -11.55 2.31 6.39
N ARG A 162 -10.99 1.93 5.23
CA ARG A 162 -11.50 2.21 3.88
C ARG A 162 -12.13 0.95 3.31
N ILE A 163 -13.07 1.11 2.38
CA ILE A 163 -13.63 0.01 1.58
C ILE A 163 -13.16 0.20 0.14
N MET A 164 -12.53 -0.83 -0.43
CA MET A 164 -11.98 -0.81 -1.79
C MET A 164 -12.43 -2.03 -2.59
N ASN A 165 -12.49 -1.88 -3.91
CA ASN A 165 -12.78 -2.96 -4.83
C ASN A 165 -11.52 -3.82 -5.14
N VAL A 166 -11.68 -4.82 -6.00
CA VAL A 166 -10.59 -5.73 -6.42
C VAL A 166 -9.46 -4.99 -7.14
N LEU A 167 -9.77 -3.89 -7.83
CA LEU A 167 -8.80 -3.04 -8.52
C LEU A 167 -8.08 -2.06 -7.57
N GLY A 168 -8.47 -2.02 -6.29
CA GLY A 168 -7.90 -1.11 -5.30
C GLY A 168 -8.51 0.30 -5.32
N GLU A 169 -9.62 0.50 -6.02
CA GLU A 169 -10.34 1.78 -6.07
C GLU A 169 -11.29 1.90 -4.88
N PRO A 170 -11.38 3.07 -4.23
CA PRO A 170 -12.27 3.28 -3.10
C PRO A 170 -13.73 3.30 -3.54
N ILE A 171 -14.58 2.56 -2.84
CA ILE A 171 -16.04 2.54 -3.05
C ILE A 171 -16.83 3.12 -1.86
N ASP A 172 -16.13 3.81 -0.96
CA ASP A 172 -16.69 4.34 0.29
C ASP A 172 -17.08 5.83 0.20
N GLU A 173 -17.07 6.43 -0.98
CA GLU A 173 -17.41 7.85 -1.24
C GLU A 173 -16.57 8.88 -0.43
N ARG A 174 -15.48 8.45 0.20
CA ARG A 174 -14.60 9.29 1.05
C ARG A 174 -13.39 9.86 0.30
N GLY A 175 -13.48 9.89 -1.03
CA GLY A 175 -12.41 10.35 -1.93
C GLY A 175 -11.29 9.32 -2.11
N GLU A 176 -10.18 9.75 -2.69
CA GLU A 176 -9.06 8.87 -3.07
C GLU A 176 -8.28 8.32 -1.85
N ILE A 177 -7.65 7.15 -2.03
CA ILE A 177 -6.72 6.58 -1.04
C ILE A 177 -5.31 7.08 -1.37
N LYS A 178 -4.78 8.00 -0.55
CA LYS A 178 -3.41 8.52 -0.72
C LYS A 178 -2.40 7.55 -0.11
N THR A 179 -1.71 6.79 -0.96
CA THR A 179 -0.59 5.93 -0.55
C THR A 179 0.58 6.05 -1.52
N GLU A 180 1.78 5.81 -1.01
CA GLU A 180 3.02 5.73 -1.81
C GLU A 180 3.32 4.28 -2.23
N HIS A 181 2.66 3.31 -1.61
CA HIS A 181 2.97 1.89 -1.80
C HIS A 181 1.83 1.17 -2.49
N TYR A 182 2.16 0.56 -3.63
CA TYR A 182 1.28 -0.33 -4.38
C TYR A 182 1.94 -1.69 -4.49
N LEU A 183 1.16 -2.75 -4.30
CA LEU A 183 1.64 -4.13 -4.42
C LEU A 183 0.78 -4.90 -5.43
N PRO A 184 1.38 -5.82 -6.21
CA PRO A 184 0.64 -6.72 -7.07
C PRO A 184 -0.18 -7.71 -6.26
N ILE A 185 -1.36 -8.08 -6.75
CA ILE A 185 -2.22 -9.10 -6.12
C ILE A 185 -1.64 -10.51 -6.26
N HIS A 186 -0.87 -10.74 -7.33
CA HIS A 186 -0.20 -12.01 -7.57
C HIS A 186 1.24 -11.93 -7.06
N ARG A 187 1.56 -12.83 -6.12
CA ARG A 187 2.91 -13.00 -5.58
C ARG A 187 3.12 -14.47 -5.25
N ASP A 188 4.34 -14.94 -5.46
CA ASP A 188 4.73 -16.27 -5.02
C ASP A 188 4.61 -16.42 -3.50
N ALA A 189 4.35 -17.65 -3.07
CA ALA A 189 4.33 -17.99 -1.66
C ALA A 189 5.73 -17.76 -1.03
N PRO A 190 5.79 -17.46 0.27
CA PRO A 190 7.06 -17.33 0.98
C PRO A 190 7.89 -18.62 0.88
N ALA A 191 9.22 -18.48 0.87
CA ALA A 191 10.12 -19.61 0.80
C ALA A 191 10.10 -20.45 2.09
N LEU A 192 10.42 -21.74 1.98
CA LEU A 192 10.45 -22.66 3.13
C LEU A 192 11.33 -22.15 4.29
N VAL A 193 12.42 -21.45 3.98
CA VAL A 193 13.36 -20.88 4.96
C VAL A 193 12.78 -19.72 5.77
N ASP A 194 11.74 -19.06 5.25
CA ASP A 194 11.07 -17.93 5.89
C ASP A 194 9.84 -18.37 6.71
N LEU A 195 9.46 -19.65 6.61
CA LEU A 195 8.34 -20.20 7.37
C LEU A 195 8.74 -20.43 8.83
N ALA A 196 7.95 -19.88 9.76
CA ALA A 196 8.11 -20.14 11.19
C ALA A 196 7.53 -21.52 11.56
N THR A 197 8.28 -22.32 12.33
CA THR A 197 7.85 -23.65 12.80
C THR A 197 7.26 -23.64 14.22
N GLY A 198 6.97 -22.45 14.76
CA GLY A 198 6.43 -22.28 16.11
C GLY A 198 4.91 -22.41 16.16
N GLN A 199 4.41 -23.10 17.18
CA GLN A 199 2.99 -23.09 17.52
C GLN A 199 2.78 -22.12 18.70
N GLU A 200 1.91 -21.13 18.51
CA GLU A 200 1.56 -20.13 19.51
C GLU A 200 0.04 -20.10 19.69
N ILE A 201 -0.43 -19.91 20.93
CA ILE A 201 -1.86 -19.81 21.23
C ILE A 201 -2.29 -18.36 21.03
N LEU A 202 -3.24 -18.13 20.11
CA LEU A 202 -3.91 -16.84 19.95
C LEU A 202 -5.11 -16.76 20.90
N ALA A 203 -4.96 -16.06 22.03
CA ALA A 203 -6.05 -15.86 22.97
C ALA A 203 -7.16 -14.96 22.35
N THR A 204 -8.30 -15.56 22.00
CA THR A 204 -9.43 -14.86 21.34
C THR A 204 -10.36 -14.15 22.34
N GLY A 205 -10.33 -14.53 23.61
CA GLY A 205 -11.26 -14.03 24.63
C GLY A 205 -12.68 -14.64 24.53
N ILE A 206 -12.89 -15.59 23.63
CA ILE A 206 -14.14 -16.35 23.49
C ILE A 206 -14.03 -17.65 24.30
N LYS A 207 -15.07 -17.95 25.07
CA LYS A 207 -15.06 -19.08 26.02
C LYS A 207 -15.24 -20.45 25.35
N VAL A 208 -15.98 -20.53 24.25
CA VAL A 208 -16.28 -21.77 23.52
C VAL A 208 -15.40 -21.88 22.28
N ASP A 209 -14.10 -21.63 22.44
CA ASP A 209 -13.07 -21.95 21.43
C ASP A 209 -12.02 -22.91 22.01
N SER A 210 -12.19 -23.36 23.27
CA SER A 210 -11.17 -24.08 24.05
C SER A 210 -11.39 -25.61 24.14
N GLU A 211 -12.20 -26.19 23.27
CA GLU A 211 -12.32 -27.66 23.16
C GLU A 211 -11.63 -28.18 21.90
N LEU A 212 -10.30 -28.10 21.87
CA LEU A 212 -9.40 -28.95 21.09
C LEU A 212 -8.10 -29.16 21.87
#